data_AF-A0A1J4XSE3-F1
#
_entry.id   AF-A0A1J4XSE3-F1
#
_cell.length_a   1.000
_cell.length_b   1.000
_cell.length_c   1.000
_cell.angle_alpha   90.00
_cell.angle_beta   90.00
_cell.angle_gamma   90.00
#
_symmetry.space_group_name_H-M   'P 1'
#
loop_
_entity.id
_entity.type
_entity.pdbx_description
1 polymer ?
#
loop_
_entity_poly.entity_id
_entity_poly.type
_entity_poly.pdbx_seq_one_letter_code
_entity_poly.pdbx_strand_id
1 'polypeptide(L)'
;MIMKDIIWMSVWTLGFFATGVFLFWEGIKLLKQKRLIENIPTSKIRSLAMGLVEIYGEVVPAYEELLKSPFSNKDCVYYSYIIEEYRSSGKSSSWVTVDAGRKEQPFYLKDNTGGVLIDPKGANINVSRDFEFNPGFGKKTPDAIINFLNANGMSHKTLFGFGNKTMRYKEYFIAPKDKLYIMGTAADNPFVEDGTAKDNVEDVMIQKGNNEKIYYISDKPENTLLKEIKWKVLGYMIGGACLSIASLIISFKYMFNLL
;
A
#
# COMPACT_ATOMS: atom_id res chain seq x y z
N MET A 1 22.80 -23.62 -42.43
CA MET A 1 22.50 -22.25 -41.96
C MET A 1 21.03 -22.15 -41.58
N ILE A 2 20.12 -22.32 -42.55
CA ILE A 2 18.65 -22.30 -42.41
C ILE A 2 18.10 -23.13 -41.22
N MET A 3 18.57 -24.36 -41.02
CA MET A 3 18.09 -25.22 -39.92
C MET A 3 18.39 -24.66 -38.52
N LYS A 4 19.53 -23.98 -38.33
CA LYS A 4 19.85 -23.35 -37.03
C LYS A 4 18.94 -22.15 -36.77
N ASP A 5 18.66 -21.36 -37.81
CA ASP A 5 17.81 -20.17 -37.70
C ASP A 5 16.35 -20.54 -37.37
N ILE A 6 15.84 -21.63 -37.95
CA ILE A 6 14.51 -22.19 -37.63
C ILE A 6 14.42 -22.62 -36.16
N ILE A 7 15.46 -23.29 -35.65
CA ILE A 7 15.50 -23.75 -34.25
C ILE A 7 15.47 -22.55 -33.30
N TRP A 8 16.32 -21.54 -33.54
CA TRP A 8 16.36 -20.34 -32.70
C TRP A 8 15.03 -19.58 -32.74
N MET A 9 14.42 -19.40 -33.91
CA MET A 9 13.11 -18.74 -34.04
C MET A 9 12.02 -19.48 -33.26
N SER A 10 12.01 -20.81 -33.33
CA SER A 10 11.04 -21.65 -32.60
C SER A 10 11.22 -21.53 -31.08
N VAL A 11 12.46 -21.40 -30.60
CA VAL A 11 12.75 -21.17 -29.18
C VAL A 11 12.22 -19.80 -28.73
N TRP A 12 12.44 -18.75 -29.53
CA TRP A 12 11.93 -17.41 -29.23
C TRP A 12 10.41 -17.36 -29.22
N THR A 13 9.73 -17.95 -30.21
CA THR A 13 8.26 -17.96 -30.27
C THR A 13 7.66 -18.71 -29.09
N LEU A 14 8.24 -19.86 -28.71
CA LEU A 14 7.81 -20.60 -27.52
C LEU A 14 8.02 -19.79 -26.24
N GLY A 15 9.15 -19.10 -26.11
CA GLY A 15 9.45 -18.23 -24.97
C GLY A 15 8.44 -17.07 -24.84
N PHE A 16 8.15 -16.38 -25.93
CA PHE A 16 7.14 -15.30 -25.93
C PHE A 16 5.73 -15.83 -25.66
N PHE A 17 5.37 -16.98 -26.23
CA PHE A 17 4.08 -17.60 -25.98
C PHE A 17 3.91 -17.97 -24.51
N ALA A 18 4.90 -18.63 -23.92
CA ALA A 18 4.90 -19.01 -22.51
C ALA A 18 4.83 -17.78 -21.59
N THR A 19 5.56 -16.72 -21.92
CA THR A 19 5.50 -15.44 -21.19
C THR A 19 4.11 -14.82 -21.27
N GLY A 20 3.48 -14.81 -22.46
CA GLY A 20 2.13 -14.29 -22.64
C GLY A 20 1.08 -15.07 -21.84
N VAL A 21 1.16 -16.41 -21.84
CA VAL A 21 0.28 -17.27 -21.03
C VAL A 21 0.50 -17.02 -19.53
N PHE A 22 1.75 -16.87 -19.09
CA PHE A 22 2.08 -16.54 -17.71
C PHE A 22 1.46 -15.20 -17.28
N LEU A 23 1.64 -14.14 -18.08
CA LEU A 23 1.07 -12.82 -17.79
C LEU A 23 -0.47 -12.87 -17.75
N PHE A 24 -1.10 -13.60 -18.67
CA PHE A 24 -2.54 -13.79 -18.65
C PHE A 24 -3.03 -14.48 -17.38
N TRP A 25 -2.30 -15.50 -16.92
CA TRP A 25 -2.64 -16.22 -15.69
C TRP A 25 -2.49 -15.35 -14.43
N GLU A 26 -1.46 -14.49 -14.37
CA GLU A 26 -1.34 -13.47 -13.32
C GLU A 26 -2.53 -12.50 -13.34
N GLY A 27 -3.00 -12.11 -14.53
CA GLY A 27 -4.23 -11.33 -14.70
C GLY A 27 -5.46 -12.00 -14.08
N ILE A 28 -5.64 -13.32 -14.28
CA ILE A 28 -6.74 -14.08 -13.66
C ILE A 28 -6.61 -14.13 -12.13
N LYS A 29 -5.40 -14.33 -11.59
CA LYS A 29 -5.17 -14.35 -10.14
C LYS A 29 -5.55 -13.01 -9.52
N LEU A 30 -5.13 -11.90 -10.14
CA LEU A 30 -5.51 -10.55 -9.71
C LEU A 30 -7.03 -10.31 -9.84
N LEU A 31 -7.68 -10.83 -10.88
CA LEU A 31 -9.14 -10.72 -11.03
C LEU A 31 -9.88 -11.46 -9.91
N LYS A 32 -9.40 -12.63 -9.50
CA LYS A 32 -9.97 -13.36 -8.36
C LYS A 32 -9.84 -12.55 -7.07
N GLN A 33 -8.66 -11.98 -6.80
CA GLN A 33 -8.47 -11.09 -5.64
C GLN A 33 -9.40 -9.88 -5.70
N LYS A 34 -9.49 -9.20 -6.84
CA LYS A 34 -10.39 -8.06 -7.05
C LYS A 34 -11.85 -8.42 -6.71
N ARG A 35 -12.34 -9.56 -7.19
CA ARG A 35 -13.71 -10.02 -6.92
C ARG A 35 -13.94 -10.37 -5.46
N LEU A 36 -12.93 -10.87 -4.75
CA LEU A 36 -13.06 -11.14 -3.32
C LEU A 36 -13.29 -9.84 -2.55
N ILE A 37 -12.53 -8.79 -2.86
CA ILE A 37 -12.69 -7.49 -2.23
C ILE A 37 -14.07 -6.90 -2.62
N GLU A 38 -14.42 -6.90 -3.92
CA GLU A 38 -15.70 -6.34 -4.42
C GLU A 38 -16.96 -7.00 -3.86
N ASN A 39 -16.88 -8.27 -3.46
CA ASN A 39 -18.04 -9.03 -3.00
C ASN A 39 -18.21 -9.01 -1.47
N ILE A 40 -17.29 -8.39 -0.72
CA ILE A 40 -17.42 -8.28 0.74
C ILE A 40 -18.17 -6.98 1.04
N PRO A 41 -19.43 -7.06 1.51
CA PRO A 41 -20.16 -5.85 1.88
C PRO A 41 -19.55 -5.24 3.15
N THR A 42 -19.55 -3.91 3.24
CA THR A 42 -19.22 -3.21 4.48
C THR A 42 -20.21 -3.60 5.58
N SER A 43 -19.69 -4.27 6.61
CA SER A 43 -20.43 -4.80 7.76
C SER A 43 -20.61 -3.73 8.84
N LYS A 44 -21.66 -3.88 9.66
CA LYS A 44 -21.85 -3.10 10.88
C LYS A 44 -21.04 -3.69 12.02
N ILE A 45 -20.46 -2.83 12.86
CA ILE A 45 -19.55 -3.27 13.94
C ILE A 45 -20.26 -4.18 14.95
N ARG A 46 -21.52 -3.88 15.31
CA ARG A 46 -22.30 -4.69 16.27
C ARG A 46 -22.52 -6.14 15.81
N SER A 47 -22.54 -6.38 14.51
CA SER A 47 -22.88 -7.68 13.93
C SER A 47 -21.71 -8.26 13.13
N LEU A 48 -20.49 -8.01 13.59
CA LEU A 48 -19.28 -8.57 13.00
C LEU A 48 -19.31 -10.10 13.10
N ALA A 49 -19.12 -10.75 11.95
CA ALA A 49 -18.82 -12.18 11.92
C ALA A 49 -17.30 -12.37 12.04
N MET A 50 -16.90 -13.47 12.67
CA MET A 50 -15.49 -13.89 12.70
C MET A 50 -14.98 -14.17 11.29
N GLY A 51 -13.70 -13.85 11.05
CA GLY A 51 -13.07 -13.98 9.74
C GLY A 51 -12.97 -12.66 8.96
N LEU A 52 -12.86 -12.74 7.65
CA LEU A 52 -12.61 -11.58 6.80
C LEU A 52 -13.84 -10.66 6.73
N VAL A 53 -13.65 -9.41 7.13
CA VAL A 53 -14.71 -8.39 7.18
C VAL A 53 -14.22 -7.07 6.59
N GLU A 54 -15.15 -6.28 6.08
CA GLU A 54 -14.93 -4.86 5.77
C GLU A 54 -15.79 -4.01 6.71
N ILE A 55 -15.20 -2.97 7.31
CA ILE A 55 -15.90 -2.02 8.19
C ILE A 55 -15.55 -0.59 7.83
N TYR A 56 -16.45 0.33 8.16
CA TYR A 56 -16.27 1.76 8.01
C TYR A 56 -16.68 2.49 9.28
N GLY A 57 -15.82 3.39 9.76
CA GLY A 57 -16.10 4.13 10.98
C GLY A 57 -15.10 5.25 11.25
N GLU A 58 -15.27 5.87 12.40
CA GLU A 58 -14.46 6.97 12.92
C GLU A 58 -13.40 6.45 13.90
N VAL A 59 -12.19 6.97 13.79
CA VAL A 59 -11.06 6.63 14.65
C VAL A 59 -11.22 7.24 16.05
N VAL A 60 -11.15 6.39 17.06
CA VAL A 60 -11.14 6.75 18.47
C VAL A 60 -9.88 6.18 19.14
N PRO A 61 -9.11 7.00 19.88
CA PRO A 61 -7.94 6.52 20.62
C PRO A 61 -8.25 5.35 21.56
N ALA A 62 -7.39 4.34 21.58
CA ALA A 62 -7.43 3.28 22.59
C ALA A 62 -6.63 3.64 23.86
N TYR A 63 -5.72 4.61 23.75
CA TYR A 63 -4.84 5.06 24.83
C TYR A 63 -4.94 6.58 25.00
N GLU A 64 -4.65 7.08 26.21
CA GLU A 64 -4.59 8.52 26.48
C GLU A 64 -3.36 9.18 25.82
N GLU A 65 -2.21 8.51 25.83
CA GLU A 65 -1.00 8.98 25.17
C GLU A 65 -1.02 8.63 23.69
N LEU A 66 -1.09 9.66 22.84
CA LEU A 66 -1.09 9.51 21.38
C LEU A 66 0.31 9.64 20.78
N LEU A 67 0.50 9.04 19.60
CA LEU A 67 1.72 9.26 18.83
C LEU A 67 1.76 10.72 18.37
N LYS A 68 2.96 11.29 18.35
CA LYS A 68 3.23 12.58 17.71
C LYS A 68 3.85 12.35 16.35
N SER A 69 3.21 12.87 15.31
CA SER A 69 3.73 12.81 13.95
C SER A 69 5.06 13.60 13.86
N PRO A 70 6.10 13.08 13.20
CA PRO A 70 7.46 13.61 13.29
C PRO A 70 7.64 15.02 12.70
N PHE A 71 6.85 15.41 11.70
CA PHE A 71 7.01 16.70 11.01
C PHE A 71 5.95 17.71 11.43
N SER A 72 4.68 17.30 11.51
CA SER A 72 3.58 18.19 11.88
C SER A 72 3.30 18.25 13.38
N ASN A 73 3.92 17.40 14.19
CA ASN A 73 3.68 17.26 15.63
C ASN A 73 2.19 17.04 15.97
N LYS A 74 1.47 16.29 15.13
CA LYS A 74 0.05 16.02 15.28
C LYS A 74 -0.18 14.76 16.11
N ASP A 75 -1.21 14.80 16.95
CA ASP A 75 -1.69 13.63 17.68
C ASP A 75 -2.34 12.64 16.71
N CYS A 76 -1.84 11.40 16.73
CA CYS A 76 -2.23 10.37 15.78
C CYS A 76 -2.13 8.96 16.39
N VAL A 77 -2.80 8.00 15.75
CA VAL A 77 -2.71 6.55 16.07
C VAL A 77 -1.79 5.82 15.09
N TYR A 78 -1.42 6.48 14.00
CA TYR A 78 -0.49 6.00 13.01
C TYR A 78 0.20 7.20 12.35
N TYR A 79 1.48 7.04 12.03
CA TYR A 79 2.12 7.89 11.03
C TYR A 79 3.10 7.08 10.17
N SER A 80 3.33 7.57 8.96
CA SER A 80 4.51 7.23 8.17
C SER A 80 5.12 8.48 7.57
N TYR A 81 6.43 8.43 7.33
CA TYR A 81 7.16 9.52 6.73
C TYR A 81 8.16 9.02 5.70
N ILE A 82 8.43 9.87 4.72
CA ILE A 82 9.43 9.64 3.67
C ILE A 82 10.25 10.92 3.53
N ILE A 83 11.57 10.77 3.57
CA ILE A 83 12.54 11.84 3.33
C ILE A 83 13.29 11.53 2.05
N GLU A 84 13.24 12.45 1.09
CA GLU A 84 13.91 12.32 -0.19
C GLU A 84 14.94 13.44 -0.36
N GLU A 85 16.09 13.11 -0.93
CA GLU A 85 17.13 14.07 -1.32
C GLU A 85 17.19 14.13 -2.85
N TYR A 86 17.26 15.34 -3.39
CA TYR A 86 17.50 15.53 -4.81
C TYR A 86 19.00 15.36 -5.10
N ARG A 87 19.35 14.36 -5.91
CA ARG A 87 20.73 14.06 -6.29
C ARG A 87 20.90 14.23 -7.78
N SER A 88 22.00 14.87 -8.16
CA SER A 88 22.41 15.04 -9.55
C SER A 88 23.71 14.29 -9.81
N SER A 89 23.75 13.53 -10.89
CA SER A 89 24.95 12.84 -11.38
C SER A 89 25.07 13.05 -12.89
N GLY A 90 26.07 13.83 -13.30
CA GLY A 90 26.27 14.22 -14.69
C GLY A 90 25.07 14.95 -15.28
N LYS A 91 24.46 14.36 -16.32
CA LYS A 91 23.26 14.90 -17.01
C LYS A 91 21.94 14.38 -16.43
N SER A 92 21.99 13.56 -15.38
CA SER A 92 20.82 12.94 -14.76
C SER A 92 20.59 13.50 -13.37
N SER A 93 19.33 13.57 -12.96
CA SER A 93 18.95 13.95 -11.60
C SER A 93 17.69 13.20 -11.19
N SER A 94 17.64 12.81 -9.92
CA SER A 94 16.52 12.04 -9.37
C SER A 94 16.34 12.31 -7.89
N TRP A 95 15.11 12.08 -7.41
CA TRP A 95 14.81 12.04 -6.00
C TRP A 95 15.17 10.66 -5.47
N VAL A 96 15.95 10.62 -4.39
CA VAL A 96 16.37 9.38 -3.74
C VAL A 96 15.88 9.40 -2.30
N THR A 97 15.14 8.37 -1.89
CA THR A 97 14.74 8.21 -0.49
C THR A 97 15.98 7.99 0.37
N VAL A 98 16.20 8.89 1.32
CA VAL A 98 17.33 8.83 2.26
C VAL A 98 16.94 8.27 3.61
N ASP A 99 15.67 8.40 3.98
CA ASP A 99 15.10 7.78 5.17
C ASP A 99 13.58 7.61 5.00
N ALA A 100 13.04 6.58 5.66
CA ALA A 100 11.61 6.34 5.74
C ALA A 100 11.30 5.55 7.00
N GLY A 101 10.20 5.86 7.65
CA GLY A 101 9.78 5.19 8.87
C GLY A 101 8.28 5.25 9.07
N ARG A 102 7.80 4.42 9.98
CA ARG A 102 6.41 4.41 10.40
C ARG A 102 6.30 4.01 11.86
N LYS A 103 5.20 4.42 12.49
CA LYS A 103 4.82 3.96 13.82
C LYS A 103 3.31 3.81 13.86
N GLU A 104 2.88 2.78 14.56
CA GLU A 104 1.49 2.37 14.64
C GLU A 104 1.15 1.98 16.09
N GLN A 105 -0.08 2.27 16.52
CA GLN A 105 -0.62 1.79 17.79
C GLN A 105 -2.09 1.39 17.65
N PRO A 106 -2.58 0.43 18.46
CA PRO A 106 -3.99 0.07 18.45
C PRO A 106 -4.93 1.25 18.66
N PHE A 107 -6.09 1.21 18.01
CA PHE A 107 -7.14 2.22 18.13
C PHE A 107 -8.51 1.59 17.94
N TYR A 108 -9.55 2.25 18.44
CA TYR A 108 -10.93 1.82 18.18
C TYR A 108 -11.43 2.44 16.87
N LEU A 109 -12.16 1.66 16.09
CA LEU A 109 -13.00 2.18 15.03
C LEU A 109 -14.46 2.17 15.52
N LYS A 110 -15.16 3.30 15.44
CA LYS A 110 -16.57 3.41 15.86
C LYS A 110 -17.48 3.73 14.69
N ASP A 111 -18.57 2.99 14.57
CA ASP A 111 -19.67 3.31 13.67
C ASP A 111 -20.92 3.69 14.48
N ASN A 112 -22.07 3.77 13.83
CA ASN A 112 -23.33 4.09 14.49
C ASN A 112 -23.92 2.93 15.33
N THR A 113 -23.28 1.76 15.36
CA THR A 113 -23.77 0.53 15.99
C THR A 113 -22.88 0.05 17.15
N GLY A 114 -21.59 0.35 17.13
CA GLY A 114 -20.62 -0.03 18.17
C GLY A 114 -19.20 0.45 17.87
N GLY A 115 -18.24 -0.09 18.60
CA GLY A 115 -16.81 0.15 18.37
C GLY A 115 -15.99 -1.13 18.51
N VAL A 116 -15.02 -1.33 17.63
CA VAL A 116 -14.14 -2.52 17.61
C VAL A 116 -12.68 -2.09 17.69
N LEU A 117 -11.85 -2.88 18.38
CA LEU A 117 -10.42 -2.64 18.48
C LEU A 117 -9.71 -3.03 17.17
N ILE A 118 -8.81 -2.18 16.71
CA ILE A 118 -8.00 -2.40 15.52
C ILE A 118 -6.54 -2.53 15.93
N ASP A 119 -5.87 -3.62 15.55
CA ASP A 119 -4.42 -3.70 15.57
C ASP A 119 -3.85 -3.35 14.18
N PRO A 120 -3.33 -2.14 13.94
CA PRO A 120 -2.80 -1.74 12.64
C PRO A 120 -1.57 -2.52 12.18
N LYS A 121 -0.97 -3.35 13.05
CA LYS A 121 0.27 -4.07 12.74
C LYS A 121 0.08 -5.00 11.54
N GLY A 122 0.97 -4.82 10.56
CA GLY A 122 0.98 -5.65 9.35
C GLY A 122 -0.09 -5.32 8.32
N ALA A 123 -0.90 -4.27 8.55
CA ALA A 123 -1.82 -3.73 7.55
C ALA A 123 -1.05 -3.05 6.41
N ASN A 124 -1.62 -3.11 5.22
CA ASN A 124 -1.29 -2.20 4.13
C ASN A 124 -2.08 -0.91 4.33
N ILE A 125 -1.42 0.12 4.84
CA ILE A 125 -2.06 1.40 5.19
C ILE A 125 -1.88 2.36 4.02
N ASN A 126 -3.00 2.78 3.43
CA ASN A 126 -3.04 3.73 2.32
C ASN A 126 -3.92 4.91 2.70
N VAL A 127 -3.30 5.93 3.29
CA VAL A 127 -3.96 7.18 3.66
C VAL A 127 -3.43 8.32 2.80
N SER A 128 -4.24 9.37 2.64
CA SER A 128 -3.84 10.55 1.89
C SER A 128 -2.66 11.25 2.57
N ARG A 129 -1.89 11.99 1.76
CA ARG A 129 -0.77 12.77 2.26
C ARG A 129 -1.28 14.00 2.99
N ASP A 130 -0.99 14.09 4.28
CA ASP A 130 -1.41 15.22 5.11
C ASP A 130 -0.41 16.38 5.05
N PHE A 131 0.88 16.06 4.90
CA PHE A 131 1.93 17.06 4.88
C PHE A 131 2.95 16.78 3.77
N GLU A 132 3.23 17.82 2.98
CA GLU A 132 4.36 17.86 2.05
C GLU A 132 5.13 19.16 2.24
N PHE A 133 6.41 19.04 2.50
CA PHE A 133 7.31 20.17 2.52
C PHE A 133 8.44 19.97 1.53
N ASN A 134 8.49 20.88 0.55
CA ASN A 134 9.60 21.04 -0.37
C ASN A 134 10.14 22.47 -0.18
N PRO A 135 11.23 22.65 0.58
CA PRO A 135 11.86 23.95 0.72
C PRO A 135 12.35 24.39 -0.66
N GLY A 136 11.65 25.35 -1.24
CA GLY A 136 12.13 26.10 -2.39
C GLY A 136 13.40 26.88 -2.04
N PHE A 137 14.06 27.43 -3.06
CA PHE A 137 15.27 28.24 -2.88
C PHE A 137 15.04 29.35 -1.83
N GLY A 138 15.89 29.39 -0.79
CA GLY A 138 15.82 30.39 0.28
C GLY A 138 14.74 30.18 1.35
N LYS A 139 13.91 29.13 1.30
CA LYS A 139 12.94 28.84 2.37
C LYS A 139 13.58 28.08 3.52
N LYS A 140 13.34 28.56 4.76
CA LYS A 140 13.77 27.87 5.98
C LYS A 140 12.91 26.61 6.19
N THR A 141 13.56 25.50 6.50
CA THR A 141 12.88 24.26 6.91
C THR A 141 12.24 24.44 8.30
N PRO A 142 11.00 23.98 8.53
CA PRO A 142 10.37 24.00 9.84
C PRO A 142 11.24 23.37 10.93
N ASP A 143 11.22 23.96 12.12
CA ASP A 143 12.09 23.53 13.23
C ASP A 143 11.77 22.09 13.67
N ALA A 144 10.51 21.63 13.57
CA ALA A 144 10.14 20.24 13.85
C ALA A 144 10.92 19.24 12.98
N ILE A 145 11.04 19.52 11.68
CA ILE A 145 11.79 18.69 10.74
C ILE A 145 13.29 18.75 11.05
N ILE A 146 13.83 19.93 11.34
CA ILE A 146 15.26 20.08 11.69
C ILE A 146 15.57 19.29 12.98
N ASN A 147 14.71 19.39 14.00
CA ASN A 147 14.86 18.66 15.24
C ASN A 147 14.79 17.14 14.99
N PHE A 148 13.85 16.68 14.17
CA PHE A 148 13.77 15.28 13.77
C PHE A 148 15.04 14.80 13.06
N LEU A 149 15.55 15.57 12.11
CA LEU A 149 16.78 15.25 11.38
C LEU A 149 17.98 15.16 12.33
N ASN A 150 18.13 16.13 13.23
CA ASN A 150 19.23 16.15 14.21
C ASN A 150 19.14 14.99 15.20
N ALA A 151 17.94 14.70 15.73
CA ALA A 151 17.71 13.61 16.67
C ALA A 151 18.03 12.23 16.06
N ASN A 152 17.85 12.08 14.74
CA ASN A 152 18.16 10.86 13.99
C ASN A 152 19.54 10.89 13.31
N GLY A 153 20.39 11.89 13.60
CA GLY A 153 21.75 11.99 13.04
C GLY A 153 21.79 12.22 11.52
N MET A 154 20.71 12.74 10.93
CA MET A 154 20.60 12.92 9.48
C MET A 154 21.19 14.26 9.02
N SER A 155 22.15 14.19 8.08
CA SER A 155 22.75 15.37 7.48
C SER A 155 21.82 16.06 6.49
N HIS A 156 21.45 17.30 6.80
CA HIS A 156 20.63 18.18 5.97
C HIS A 156 21.43 19.32 5.31
N LYS A 157 22.74 19.36 5.55
CA LYS A 157 23.69 20.31 4.95
C LYS A 157 24.52 19.64 3.87
N THR A 158 25.03 20.42 2.92
CA THR A 158 25.98 19.93 1.91
C THR A 158 27.30 19.48 2.56
N LEU A 159 28.10 18.66 1.86
CA LEU A 159 29.33 18.03 2.36
C LEU A 159 30.30 19.01 3.05
N PHE A 160 30.32 20.27 2.61
CA PHE A 160 31.18 21.33 3.14
C PHE A 160 30.44 22.41 3.95
N GLY A 161 29.16 22.20 4.25
CA GLY A 161 28.35 23.12 5.06
C GLY A 161 27.92 24.43 4.36
N PHE A 162 28.28 24.64 3.09
CA PHE A 162 27.97 25.86 2.31
C PHE A 162 26.50 26.00 1.85
N GLY A 163 25.56 25.29 2.46
CA GLY A 163 24.14 25.38 2.13
C GLY A 163 23.33 24.18 2.62
N ASN A 164 22.02 24.27 2.42
CA ASN A 164 21.10 23.17 2.69
C ASN A 164 20.98 22.25 1.47
N LYS A 165 20.83 20.96 1.73
CA LYS A 165 20.47 20.00 0.68
C LYS A 165 19.04 20.29 0.19
N THR A 166 18.80 20.04 -1.09
CA THR A 166 17.44 20.05 -1.64
C THR A 166 16.73 18.77 -1.22
N MET A 167 15.84 18.88 -0.24
CA MET A 167 15.17 17.73 0.38
C MET A 167 13.65 17.87 0.28
N ARG A 168 12.94 16.75 0.26
CA ARG A 168 11.48 16.71 0.30
C ARG A 168 11.05 15.81 1.45
N TYR A 169 10.07 16.30 2.19
CA TYR A 169 9.53 15.64 3.37
C TYR A 169 8.06 15.36 3.13
N LYS A 170 7.66 14.09 3.24
CA LYS A 170 6.28 13.66 3.15
C LYS A 170 5.91 12.99 4.45
N GLU A 171 4.75 13.33 4.99
CA GLU A 171 4.19 12.69 6.16
C GLU A 171 2.72 12.37 5.90
N TYR A 172 2.32 11.23 6.44
CA TYR A 172 0.99 10.63 6.37
C TYR A 172 0.63 10.23 7.79
N PHE A 173 -0.57 10.54 8.27
CA PHE A 173 -1.01 10.13 9.60
C PHE A 173 -2.49 9.76 9.63
N ILE A 174 -2.89 9.06 10.69
CA ILE A 174 -4.29 8.83 11.03
C ILE A 174 -4.53 9.53 12.35
N ALA A 175 -5.35 10.58 12.34
CA ALA A 175 -5.73 11.35 13.50
C ALA A 175 -7.04 10.81 14.12
N PRO A 176 -7.29 11.09 15.41
CA PRO A 176 -8.61 10.93 15.98
C PRO A 176 -9.67 11.66 15.14
N LYS A 177 -10.85 11.06 14.99
CA LYS A 177 -11.97 11.53 14.16
C LYS A 177 -11.85 11.31 12.65
N ASP A 178 -10.71 10.81 12.17
CA ASP A 178 -10.60 10.39 10.77
C ASP A 178 -11.54 9.21 10.50
N LYS A 179 -12.06 9.14 9.28
CA LYS A 179 -12.95 8.07 8.86
C LYS A 179 -12.22 7.09 7.95
N LEU A 180 -12.24 5.82 8.30
CA LEU A 180 -11.47 4.79 7.63
C LEU A 180 -12.35 3.63 7.18
N TYR A 181 -12.02 3.11 6.00
CA TYR A 181 -12.39 1.77 5.55
C TYR A 181 -11.28 0.81 5.97
N ILE A 182 -11.65 -0.27 6.65
CA ILE A 182 -10.74 -1.32 7.10
C ILE A 182 -11.26 -2.65 6.61
N MET A 183 -10.43 -3.38 5.86
CA MET A 183 -10.67 -4.78 5.55
C MET A 183 -9.61 -5.62 6.24
N GLY A 184 -10.04 -6.49 7.15
CA GLY A 184 -9.15 -7.30 7.98
C GLY A 184 -9.87 -8.51 8.55
N THR A 185 -9.16 -9.27 9.39
CA THR A 185 -9.73 -10.47 10.01
C THR A 185 -10.23 -10.14 11.41
N ALA A 186 -11.53 -10.33 11.65
CA ALA A 186 -12.14 -10.32 12.97
C ALA A 186 -11.76 -11.62 13.70
N ALA A 187 -11.10 -11.48 14.84
CA ALA A 187 -10.62 -12.56 15.69
C ALA A 187 -10.73 -12.15 17.16
N ASP A 188 -10.49 -13.09 18.07
CA ASP A 188 -10.58 -12.85 19.51
C ASP A 188 -9.59 -11.76 19.95
N ASN A 189 -10.05 -10.88 20.83
CA ASN A 189 -9.26 -9.80 21.40
C ASN A 189 -8.43 -10.34 22.57
N PRO A 190 -7.09 -10.43 22.44
CA PRO A 190 -6.24 -10.99 23.50
C PRO A 190 -6.14 -10.10 24.75
N PHE A 191 -6.70 -8.89 24.73
CA PHE A 191 -6.64 -7.93 25.83
C PHE A 191 -7.86 -7.97 26.76
N VAL A 192 -8.87 -8.79 26.46
CA VAL A 192 -10.08 -8.95 27.27
C VAL A 192 -10.13 -10.38 27.81
N GLU A 193 -10.40 -10.53 29.11
CA GLU A 193 -10.62 -11.84 29.71
C GLU A 193 -12.00 -12.38 29.32
N ASP A 194 -12.04 -13.65 28.87
CA ASP A 194 -13.25 -14.34 28.43
C ASP A 194 -14.41 -14.16 29.44
N GLY A 195 -15.54 -13.63 28.97
CA GLY A 195 -16.78 -13.51 29.75
C GLY A 195 -16.93 -12.23 30.57
N THR A 196 -16.06 -11.23 30.38
CA THR A 196 -16.17 -9.92 31.06
C THR A 196 -16.79 -8.80 30.22
N ALA A 197 -16.89 -8.99 28.90
CA ALA A 197 -17.47 -8.00 28.00
C ALA A 197 -18.98 -7.84 28.20
N LYS A 198 -19.43 -6.59 28.34
CA LYS A 198 -20.86 -6.28 28.48
C LYS A 198 -21.64 -6.37 27.17
N ASP A 199 -20.96 -6.44 26.02
CA ASP A 199 -21.59 -6.30 24.70
C ASP A 199 -20.96 -7.16 23.56
N ASN A 200 -20.21 -8.25 23.82
CA ASN A 200 -19.52 -9.12 22.84
C ASN A 200 -18.53 -8.44 21.84
N VAL A 201 -18.64 -7.13 21.59
CA VAL A 201 -17.80 -6.40 20.62
C VAL A 201 -16.43 -6.08 21.22
N GLU A 202 -16.32 -6.02 22.55
CA GLU A 202 -15.04 -5.84 23.25
C GLU A 202 -14.15 -7.09 23.12
N ASP A 203 -14.75 -8.27 22.89
CA ASP A 203 -14.04 -9.54 22.69
C ASP A 203 -13.47 -9.69 21.27
N VAL A 204 -13.75 -8.75 20.35
CA VAL A 204 -13.31 -8.83 18.95
C VAL A 204 -12.27 -7.77 18.64
N MET A 205 -11.22 -8.20 17.95
CA MET A 205 -10.20 -7.33 17.36
C MET A 205 -10.12 -7.58 15.85
N ILE A 206 -9.96 -6.50 15.08
CA ILE A 206 -9.56 -6.59 13.68
C ILE A 206 -8.04 -6.58 13.59
N GLN A 207 -7.48 -7.63 13.01
CA GLN A 207 -6.04 -7.82 12.89
C GLN A 207 -5.66 -8.50 11.58
N LYS A 208 -4.35 -8.68 11.37
CA LYS A 208 -3.84 -9.45 10.24
C LYS A 208 -4.19 -10.93 10.42
N GLY A 209 -4.95 -11.47 9.47
CA GLY A 209 -5.25 -12.90 9.42
C GLY A 209 -4.01 -13.75 9.11
N ASN A 210 -4.02 -15.00 9.59
CA ASN A 210 -2.95 -15.97 9.29
C ASN A 210 -3.08 -16.54 7.86
N ASN A 211 -4.30 -16.69 7.37
CA ASN A 211 -4.60 -17.27 6.06
C ASN A 211 -5.06 -16.21 5.05
N GLU A 212 -5.60 -15.11 5.55
CA GLU A 212 -6.14 -13.99 4.79
C GLU A 212 -5.01 -13.07 4.33
N LYS A 213 -4.80 -12.99 3.02
CA LYS A 213 -3.75 -12.16 2.44
C LYS A 213 -4.06 -10.66 2.48
N ILE A 214 -5.30 -10.30 2.79
CA ILE A 214 -5.81 -8.94 2.66
C ILE A 214 -5.97 -8.38 4.06
N TYR A 215 -5.12 -7.42 4.39
CA TYR A 215 -5.32 -6.54 5.53
C TYR A 215 -4.98 -5.12 5.10
N TYR A 216 -5.98 -4.26 4.97
CA TYR A 216 -5.77 -2.87 4.54
C TYR A 216 -6.56 -1.89 5.41
N ILE A 217 -6.00 -0.70 5.55
CA ILE A 217 -6.61 0.45 6.23
C ILE A 217 -6.49 1.63 5.27
N SER A 218 -7.61 2.30 4.96
CA SER A 218 -7.61 3.44 4.04
C SER A 218 -8.62 4.51 4.42
N ASP A 219 -8.28 5.76 4.17
CA ASP A 219 -9.19 6.92 4.22
C ASP A 219 -10.05 7.05 2.95
N LYS A 220 -9.83 6.17 1.97
CA LYS A 220 -10.57 6.12 0.71
C LYS A 220 -11.46 4.89 0.67
N PRO A 221 -12.66 5.00 0.07
CA PRO A 221 -13.51 3.86 -0.17
C PRO A 221 -12.83 2.85 -1.12
N GLU A 222 -13.20 1.59 -0.95
CA GLU A 222 -12.69 0.44 -1.70
C GLU A 222 -12.72 0.65 -3.22
N ASN A 223 -13.76 1.30 -3.75
CA ASN A 223 -13.93 1.60 -5.17
C ASN A 223 -12.74 2.34 -5.81
N THR A 224 -11.99 3.11 -5.00
CA THR A 224 -10.82 3.86 -5.44
C THR A 224 -9.61 2.93 -5.57
N LEU A 225 -9.46 1.96 -4.65
CA LEU A 225 -8.45 0.91 -4.70
C LEU A 225 -8.72 -0.06 -5.87
N LEU A 226 -9.98 -0.41 -6.09
CA LEU A 226 -10.38 -1.34 -7.16
C LEU A 226 -10.09 -0.81 -8.56
N LYS A 227 -10.13 0.50 -8.77
CA LYS A 227 -9.86 1.11 -10.08
C LYS A 227 -8.43 0.84 -10.55
N GLU A 228 -7.45 0.94 -9.65
CA GLU A 228 -6.06 0.62 -9.95
C GLU A 228 -5.87 -0.86 -10.24
N ILE A 229 -6.49 -1.73 -9.43
CA ILE A 229 -6.44 -3.18 -9.63
C ILE A 229 -7.08 -3.55 -10.98
N LYS A 230 -8.19 -2.90 -11.36
CA LYS A 230 -8.87 -3.12 -12.65
C LYS A 230 -7.94 -2.87 -13.83
N TRP A 231 -7.19 -1.76 -13.84
CA TRP A 231 -6.24 -1.47 -14.91
C TRP A 231 -5.10 -2.46 -14.97
N LYS A 232 -4.59 -2.92 -13.82
CA LYS A 232 -3.57 -3.99 -13.77
C LYS A 232 -4.12 -5.30 -14.34
N VAL A 233 -5.31 -5.73 -13.91
CA VAL A 233 -5.98 -6.93 -14.43
C VAL A 233 -6.14 -6.84 -15.95
N LEU A 234 -6.68 -5.72 -16.44
CA LEU A 234 -6.87 -5.50 -17.87
C LEU A 234 -5.54 -5.54 -18.64
N GLY A 235 -4.50 -4.88 -18.11
CA GLY A 235 -3.17 -4.85 -18.70
C GLY A 235 -2.53 -6.23 -18.80
N TYR A 236 -2.55 -7.01 -17.71
CA TYR A 236 -2.01 -8.38 -17.70
C TYR A 236 -2.79 -9.32 -18.63
N MET A 237 -4.13 -9.26 -18.62
CA MET A 237 -4.95 -10.11 -19.47
C MET A 237 -4.82 -9.75 -20.95
N ILE A 238 -5.00 -8.48 -21.32
CA ILE A 238 -4.90 -8.04 -22.73
C ILE A 238 -3.46 -8.19 -23.22
N GLY A 239 -2.48 -7.72 -22.44
CA GLY A 239 -1.07 -7.81 -22.82
C GLY A 239 -0.59 -9.26 -22.98
N GLY A 240 -0.95 -10.14 -22.04
CA GLY A 240 -0.65 -11.57 -22.14
C GLY A 240 -1.29 -12.23 -23.35
N ALA A 241 -2.58 -12.00 -23.59
CA ALA A 241 -3.30 -12.55 -24.73
C ALA A 241 -2.72 -12.04 -26.07
N CYS A 242 -2.47 -10.74 -26.19
CA CYS A 242 -1.87 -10.15 -27.39
C CYS A 242 -0.48 -10.71 -27.66
N LEU A 243 0.37 -10.85 -26.64
CA LEU A 243 1.71 -11.42 -26.81
C LEU A 243 1.66 -12.87 -27.29
N SER A 244 0.79 -13.70 -26.69
CA SER A 244 0.61 -15.10 -27.10
C SER A 244 0.05 -15.23 -28.53
N ILE A 245 -0.92 -14.39 -28.91
CA ILE A 245 -1.49 -14.40 -30.26
C ILE A 245 -0.45 -13.92 -31.28
N ALA A 246 0.26 -12.83 -30.99
CA ALA A 246 1.30 -12.29 -31.88
C ALA A 246 2.44 -13.30 -32.10
N SER A 247 2.88 -14.00 -31.05
CA SER A 247 3.92 -15.04 -31.19
C SER A 247 3.46 -16.18 -32.11
N LEU A 248 2.19 -16.57 -32.05
CA LEU A 248 1.62 -17.61 -32.92
C LEU A 248 1.50 -17.12 -34.38
N ILE A 249 1.03 -15.88 -34.60
CA ILE A 249 0.94 -15.29 -35.94
C ILE A 249 2.31 -15.19 -36.61
N ILE A 250 3.34 -14.73 -35.86
CA ILE A 250 4.72 -14.65 -36.35
C ILE A 250 5.23 -16.04 -36.72
N SER A 251 4.99 -17.04 -35.87
CA SER A 251 5.36 -18.43 -36.14
C SER A 251 4.69 -18.97 -37.40
N PHE A 252 3.39 -18.72 -37.57
CA PHE A 252 2.63 -19.18 -38.73
C PHE A 252 3.11 -18.52 -40.04
N LYS A 253 3.32 -17.19 -40.02
CA LYS A 253 3.83 -16.45 -41.18
C LYS A 253 5.23 -16.90 -41.58
N TYR A 254 6.08 -17.18 -40.60
CA TYR A 254 7.44 -17.69 -40.85
C TYR A 254 7.40 -19.08 -41.48
N MET A 255 6.55 -19.98 -40.97
CA MET A 255 6.36 -21.32 -41.54
C MET A 255 5.83 -21.28 -42.98
N PHE A 256 4.88 -20.38 -43.28
CA PHE A 256 4.35 -20.21 -44.63
C PHE A 256 5.40 -19.69 -45.62
N ASN A 257 6.28 -18.77 -45.20
CA ASN A 257 7.36 -18.25 -46.05
C ASN A 257 8.50 -19.27 -46.31
N LEU A 258 8.53 -20.38 -45.56
CA LEU A 258 9.51 -21.46 -45.73
C LEU A 258 9.03 -22.58 -46.67
N LEU A 259 7.72 -22.63 -46.97
CA LEU A 259 7.09 -23.55 -47.91
C LEU A 259 7.12 -22.98 -49.34
#